data_AF-A0A7S0ZM84-F1
#
_entry.id   AF-A0A7S0ZM84-F1
#
_cell.length_a   1.000
_cell.length_b   1.000
_cell.length_c   1.000
_cell.angle_alpha   90.00
_cell.angle_beta   90.00
_cell.angle_gamma   90.00
#
_symmetry.space_group_name_H-M   'P 1'
#
loop_
_entity.id
_entity.type
_entity.pdbx_description
1 polymer ?
#
loop_
_entity_poly.entity_id
_entity_poly.type
_entity_poly.pdbx_seq_one_letter_code
_entity_poly.pdbx_strand_id
1 'polypeptide(L)'
;IEAIEFVLGTVSHTASYLRLWALSLAHQQLATVFFQKTIASTMCFPFPYNAITTYFVGFPVWLSTTVVILLGMDVMECFLHTLRLHWVEFQSKFYKGDGWAFAPYRHHVILTAA
;
A
#
# COMPACT_ATOMS: atom_id res chain seq x y z
N ILE A 1 -33.97 11.06 -6.70
CA ILE A 1 -32.93 11.04 -5.64
C ILE A 1 -31.72 10.28 -6.16
N GLU A 2 -31.88 9.00 -6.54
CA GLU A 2 -30.91 8.18 -7.28
C GLU A 2 -30.12 8.91 -8.40
N ALA A 3 -30.78 9.64 -9.30
CA ALA A 3 -30.10 10.32 -10.40
C ALA A 3 -29.19 11.49 -9.93
N ILE A 4 -29.60 12.24 -8.91
CA ILE A 4 -28.83 13.37 -8.36
C ILE A 4 -27.65 12.84 -7.55
N GLU A 5 -27.89 11.80 -6.75
CA GLU A 5 -26.86 11.08 -5.99
C GLU A 5 -25.83 10.41 -6.90
N PHE A 6 -26.27 9.84 -8.02
CA PHE A 6 -25.37 9.25 -9.01
C PHE A 6 -24.46 10.29 -9.66
N VAL A 7 -25.00 11.44 -10.11
CA VAL A 7 -24.19 12.49 -10.74
C VAL A 7 -23.21 13.10 -9.75
N LEU A 8 -23.65 13.46 -8.54
CA LEU A 8 -22.76 13.99 -7.50
C LEU A 8 -21.72 12.94 -7.04
N GLY A 9 -22.13 11.68 -6.96
CA GLY A 9 -21.27 10.55 -6.64
C GLY A 9 -20.18 10.34 -7.71
N THR A 10 -20.50 10.41 -9.00
CA THR A 10 -19.49 10.22 -10.07
C THR A 10 -18.35 11.23 -10.01
N VAL A 11 -18.64 12.49 -9.73
CA VAL A 11 -17.62 13.54 -9.56
C VAL A 11 -16.80 13.28 -8.30
N SER A 12 -17.44 12.92 -7.19
CA SER A 12 -16.78 12.63 -5.91
C SER A 12 -15.84 11.42 -6.00
N HIS A 13 -16.30 10.32 -6.61
CA HIS A 13 -15.48 9.13 -6.81
C HIS A 13 -14.26 9.44 -7.67
N THR A 14 -14.44 10.17 -8.78
CA THR A 14 -13.33 10.58 -9.65
C THR A 14 -12.28 11.40 -8.89
N ALA A 15 -12.70 12.35 -8.05
CA ALA A 15 -11.79 13.14 -7.22
C ALA A 15 -11.07 12.29 -6.15
N SER A 16 -11.73 11.27 -5.59
CA SER A 16 -11.15 10.41 -4.55
C SER A 16 -9.99 9.53 -5.05
N TYR A 17 -9.95 9.20 -6.35
CA TYR A 17 -8.81 8.48 -6.97
C TYR A 17 -7.49 9.25 -6.92
N LEU A 18 -7.53 10.59 -6.80
CA LEU A 18 -6.32 11.42 -6.65
C LEU A 18 -5.49 11.02 -5.42
N ARG A 19 -6.09 10.34 -4.44
CA ARG A 19 -5.38 9.76 -3.29
C ARG A 19 -4.29 8.78 -3.69
N LEU A 20 -4.54 7.94 -4.69
CA LEU A 20 -3.53 6.97 -5.15
C LEU A 20 -2.31 7.68 -5.75
N TRP A 21 -2.55 8.77 -6.48
CA TRP A 21 -1.48 9.59 -7.03
C TRP A 21 -0.67 10.29 -5.92
N ALA A 22 -1.35 10.87 -4.92
CA ALA A 22 -0.68 11.49 -3.77
C ALA A 22 0.17 10.49 -2.99
N LEU A 23 -0.34 9.28 -2.75
CA LEU A 23 0.41 8.21 -2.08
C LEU A 23 1.62 7.77 -2.90
N SER A 24 1.46 7.63 -4.23
CA SER A 24 2.57 7.31 -5.12
C SER A 24 3.66 8.38 -5.11
N LEU A 25 3.29 9.66 -5.05
CA LEU A 25 4.25 10.76 -4.91
C LEU A 25 4.99 10.72 -3.58
N ALA A 26 4.28 10.48 -2.47
CA ALA A 26 4.89 10.37 -1.16
C ALA A 26 5.90 9.23 -1.10
N HIS A 27 5.53 8.05 -1.62
CA HIS A 27 6.43 6.88 -1.67
C HIS A 27 7.70 7.14 -2.48
N GLN A 28 7.59 7.81 -3.63
CA GLN A 28 8.75 8.19 -4.46
C GLN A 28 9.70 9.15 -3.73
N GLN A 29 9.15 10.14 -3.02
CA GLN A 29 9.94 11.09 -2.25
C GLN A 29 10.61 10.43 -1.04
N LEU A 30 9.87 9.59 -0.31
CA LEU A 30 10.39 8.84 0.83
C LEU A 30 11.57 7.94 0.43
N ALA A 31 11.42 7.19 -0.67
CA ALA A 31 12.47 6.31 -1.19
C ALA A 31 13.75 7.10 -1.58
N THR A 32 13.58 8.25 -2.22
CA THR A 32 14.72 9.12 -2.60
C THR A 32 15.45 9.66 -1.37
N VAL A 33 14.70 10.11 -0.35
CA VAL A 33 15.28 10.63 0.90
C VAL A 33 16.03 9.53 1.66
N PHE A 34 15.47 8.32 1.77
CA PHE A 34 16.17 7.21 2.42
C PHE A 34 17.45 6.82 1.67
N PHE A 35 17.43 6.77 0.34
CA PHE A 35 18.64 6.48 -0.43
C PHE A 35 19.72 7.54 -0.23
N GLN A 36 19.36 8.82 -0.27
CA GLN A 36 20.31 9.92 -0.04
C GLN A 36 20.87 9.92 1.39
N LYS A 37 20.02 9.68 2.40
CA LYS A 37 20.45 9.72 3.80
C LYS A 37 21.27 8.50 4.21
N THR A 38 21.07 7.35 3.57
CA THR A 38 21.85 6.16 3.89
C THR A 38 23.07 6.01 2.98
N ILE A 39 22.88 5.70 1.70
CA ILE A 39 24.01 5.33 0.80
C ILE A 39 24.81 6.57 0.40
N ALA A 40 24.16 7.66 -0.01
CA ALA A 40 24.89 8.85 -0.45
C ALA A 40 25.68 9.51 0.70
N SER A 41 25.16 9.45 1.93
CA SER A 41 25.89 9.91 3.12
C SER A 41 27.15 9.09 3.39
N THR A 42 27.12 7.77 3.20
CA THR A 42 28.30 6.91 3.40
C THR A 42 29.36 7.05 2.31
N MET A 43 29.00 7.58 1.14
CA MET A 43 29.93 7.81 0.03
C MET A 43 30.77 9.09 0.18
N CYS A 44 30.35 10.03 1.03
CA CYS A 44 31.02 11.32 1.24
C CYS A 44 32.34 11.21 2.05
N PHE A 45 32.63 10.05 2.65
CA PHE A 45 33.87 9.84 3.40
C PHE A 45 35.11 9.76 2.48
N PRO A 46 36.31 10.13 2.97
CA PRO A 46 37.56 9.95 2.24
C PRO A 46 37.86 8.47 1.92
N PHE A 47 38.51 8.23 0.78
CA PHE A 47 39.01 6.90 0.39
C PHE A 47 40.15 6.48 1.33
N PRO A 48 40.25 5.20 1.81
CA PRO A 48 39.48 3.99 1.48
C PRO A 48 38.32 3.66 2.44
N TYR A 49 38.10 4.49 3.47
CA TYR A 49 37.09 4.22 4.50
C TYR A 49 35.65 4.24 3.97
N ASN A 50 35.40 4.95 2.85
CA ASN A 50 34.09 5.04 2.21
C ASN A 50 33.55 3.69 1.73
N ALA A 51 34.40 2.85 1.13
CA ALA A 51 33.99 1.59 0.53
C ALA A 51 33.60 0.59 1.62
N ILE A 52 34.42 0.50 2.66
CA ILE A 52 34.19 -0.37 3.81
C ILE A 52 32.90 0.03 4.52
N THR A 53 32.73 1.33 4.82
CA THR A 53 31.54 1.82 5.53
C THR A 53 30.26 1.66 4.70
N THR A 54 30.33 1.90 3.39
CA THR A 54 29.17 1.75 2.49
C THR A 54 28.71 0.28 2.41
N TYR A 55 29.65 -0.68 2.27
CA TYR A 55 29.29 -2.09 2.18
C TYR A 55 28.85 -2.70 3.51
N PHE A 56 29.55 -2.42 4.60
CA PHE A 56 29.27 -3.07 5.89
C PHE A 56 28.17 -2.38 6.70
N VAL A 57 27.95 -1.08 6.53
CA VAL A 57 26.97 -0.32 7.32
C VAL A 57 25.89 0.29 6.44
N GLY A 58 26.27 0.96 5.34
CA GLY A 58 25.32 1.62 4.44
C GLY A 58 24.31 0.65 3.81
N PHE A 59 24.79 -0.45 3.24
CA PHE A 59 23.94 -1.44 2.57
C PHE A 59 22.93 -2.13 3.50
N PRO A 60 23.32 -2.71 4.66
CA PRO A 60 22.34 -3.36 5.53
C PRO A 60 21.31 -2.38 6.11
N VAL A 61 21.71 -1.15 6.44
CA VAL A 61 20.78 -0.12 6.96
C VAL A 61 19.80 0.34 5.89
N TRP A 62 20.25 0.50 4.65
CA TRP A 62 19.39 0.87 3.53
C TRP A 62 18.39 -0.25 3.22
N LEU A 63 18.87 -1.50 3.20
CA LEU A 63 18.04 -2.66 2.94
C LEU A 63 17.00 -2.87 4.06
N SER A 64 17.39 -2.75 5.33
CA SER A 64 16.44 -2.88 6.45
C SER A 64 15.37 -1.80 6.42
N THR A 65 15.74 -0.54 6.16
CA THR A 65 14.80 0.58 6.02
C THR A 65 13.82 0.34 4.86
N THR A 66 14.34 -0.15 3.73
CA THR A 66 13.53 -0.43 2.53
C THR A 66 12.53 -1.56 2.79
N VAL A 67 12.93 -2.63 3.48
CA VAL A 67 12.03 -3.75 3.79
C VAL A 67 10.99 -3.35 4.83
N VAL A 68 11.39 -2.71 5.93
CA VAL A 68 10.47 -2.42 7.04
C VAL A 68 9.49 -1.30 6.68
N ILE A 69 10.00 -0.18 6.16
CA ILE A 69 9.19 1.03 5.98
C ILE A 69 8.55 1.03 4.59
N LEU A 70 9.36 0.95 3.53
CA LEU A 70 8.85 1.05 2.15
C LEU A 70 8.03 -0.18 1.74
N LEU A 71 8.45 -1.38 2.13
CA LEU A 71 7.74 -2.62 1.74
C LEU A 71 6.69 -3.05 2.78
N GLY A 72 6.96 -2.88 4.07
CA GLY A 72 6.05 -3.31 5.13
C GLY A 72 4.89 -2.33 5.34
N MET A 73 5.23 -1.08 5.65
CA MET A 73 4.25 -0.07 6.05
C MET A 73 3.55 0.57 4.84
N ASP A 74 4.29 1.16 3.90
CA ASP A 74 3.71 1.91 2.77
C ASP A 74 2.85 1.03 1.85
N VAL A 75 3.27 -0.23 1.61
CA VAL A 75 2.49 -1.15 0.78
C VAL A 75 1.17 -1.53 1.46
N MET A 76 1.17 -1.72 2.78
CA MET A 76 -0.06 -1.99 3.53
C MET A 76 -1.03 -0.80 3.45
N GLU A 77 -0.53 0.43 3.55
CA GLU A 77 -1.35 1.64 3.39
C GLU A 77 -1.96 1.72 1.99
N CYS A 78 -1.16 1.48 0.95
CA CYS A 78 -1.65 1.42 -0.43
C CYS A 78 -2.71 0.34 -0.60
N PHE A 79 -2.48 -0.86 -0.07
CA PHE A 79 -3.45 -1.95 -0.10
C PHE A 79 -4.79 -1.55 0.53
N LEU A 80 -4.80 -0.98 1.73
CA LEU A 80 -6.04 -0.56 2.41
C LEU A 80 -6.76 0.57 1.66
N HIS A 81 -6.02 1.51 1.07
CA HIS A 81 -6.61 2.55 0.22
C HIS A 81 -7.26 1.96 -1.03
N THR A 82 -6.61 1.01 -1.70
CA THR A 82 -7.17 0.30 -2.86
C THR A 82 -8.41 -0.51 -2.50
N LEU A 83 -8.39 -1.21 -1.35
CA LEU A 83 -9.53 -1.97 -0.84
C LEU A 83 -10.74 -1.05 -0.59
N ARG A 84 -10.50 0.13 0.00
CA ARG A 84 -11.57 1.11 0.23
C ARG A 84 -12.14 1.68 -1.07
N LEU A 85 -11.28 2.00 -2.05
CA LEU A 85 -11.73 2.45 -3.37
C LEU A 85 -12.60 1.36 -4.02
N HIS A 86 -12.21 0.10 -3.90
CA HIS A 86 -13.00 -1.04 -4.38
C HIS A 86 -14.37 -1.15 -3.69
N TRP A 87 -14.39 -1.02 -2.37
CA TRP A 87 -15.63 -1.14 -1.59
C TRP A 87 -16.60 0.02 -1.85
N VAL A 88 -16.12 1.27 -1.85
CA VAL A 88 -17.00 2.44 -1.89
C VAL A 88 -17.28 2.90 -3.32
N GLU A 89 -16.30 2.83 -4.21
CA GLU A 89 -16.34 3.52 -5.51
C GLU A 89 -16.62 2.54 -6.66
N PHE A 90 -16.18 1.29 -6.53
CA PHE A 90 -16.45 0.25 -7.52
C PHE A 90 -17.72 -0.55 -7.22
N GLN A 91 -17.89 -1.04 -5.98
CA GLN A 91 -19.05 -1.87 -5.65
C GLN A 91 -20.39 -1.11 -5.61
N SER A 92 -20.39 0.19 -5.28
CA SER A 92 -21.60 1.03 -5.26
C SER A 92 -22.31 1.15 -6.62
N LYS A 93 -21.64 0.80 -7.73
CA LYS A 93 -22.21 0.84 -9.09
C LYS A 93 -23.03 -0.39 -9.46
N PHE A 94 -22.64 -1.56 -8.99
CA PHE A 94 -23.14 -2.84 -9.52
C PHE A 94 -23.56 -3.83 -8.42
N TYR A 95 -22.98 -3.73 -7.23
CA TYR A 95 -23.18 -4.68 -6.14
C TYR A 95 -24.24 -4.16 -5.17
N LYS A 96 -25.42 -4.81 -5.17
CA LYS A 96 -26.53 -4.46 -4.28
C LYS A 96 -26.45 -5.11 -2.90
N GLY A 97 -25.56 -6.08 -2.70
CA GLY A 97 -25.34 -6.72 -1.40
C GLY A 97 -26.45 -7.67 -0.91
N ASP A 98 -27.51 -7.87 -1.69
CA ASP A 98 -28.60 -8.77 -1.34
C ASP A 98 -28.28 -10.21 -1.71
N GLY A 99 -27.98 -11.04 -0.71
CA GLY A 99 -27.68 -12.45 -0.89
C GLY A 99 -27.41 -13.16 0.44
N TRP A 100 -27.48 -14.48 0.40
CA TRP A 100 -27.12 -15.36 1.52
C TRP A 100 -25.86 -16.13 1.14
N ALA A 101 -24.90 -16.21 2.07
CA ALA A 101 -23.68 -16.96 1.84
C ALA A 101 -24.03 -18.44 1.65
N PHE A 102 -23.67 -19.00 0.50
CA PHE A 102 -23.90 -20.42 0.24
C PHE A 102 -23.02 -21.27 1.17
N ALA A 103 -23.65 -21.99 2.10
CA ALA A 103 -23.00 -22.93 2.99
C ALA A 103 -23.31 -24.37 2.52
N PRO A 104 -22.45 -24.99 1.69
CA PRO A 104 -22.65 -26.37 1.29
C PRO A 104 -22.43 -27.31 2.47
N TYR A 105 -23.16 -28.43 2.47
CA TYR A 105 -22.91 -29.52 3.40
C TYR A 105 -21.52 -30.13 3.13
N ARG A 106 -20.61 -30.03 4.11
CA ARG A 106 -19.23 -30.55 4.05
C ARG A 106 -18.93 -31.39 5.29
N HIS A 107 -18.59 -32.67 5.08
CA HIS A 107 -18.30 -33.62 6.16
C HIS A 107 -17.15 -33.17 7.08
N HIS A 108 -16.14 -32.46 6.55
CA HIS A 108 -15.01 -31.96 7.35
C HIS A 108 -15.43 -30.92 8.40
N VAL A 109 -16.44 -30.09 8.14
CA VAL A 109 -16.92 -29.06 9.08
C VAL A 109 -17.59 -29.69 10.29
N ILE A 110 -18.31 -30.81 10.08
CA ILE A 110 -19.03 -31.54 11.13
C ILE A 110 -18.04 -32.28 12.04
N LEU A 111 -16.98 -32.85 11.48
CA LEU A 111 -15.97 -33.61 12.23
C LEU A 111 -15.07 -32.74 13.12
N THR A 112 -14.83 -31.47 12.76
CA THR A 112 -14.08 -30.51 13.60
C THR A 112 -14.93 -29.79 14.65
N ALA A 113 -16.26 -29.92 14.58
CA ALA A 113 -17.19 -29.29 15.52
C ALA A 113 -17.63 -30.23 16.67
N ALA A 114 -17.28 -31.52 16.59
CA ALA A 114 -17.45 -32.53 17.64
C ALA A 114 -16.16 -32.64 18.48
#